data_AF-A0A9P1D8N7-F1
#
_entry.id   AF-A0A9P1D8N7-F1
#
_cell.length_a   1.000
_cell.length_b   1.000
_cell.length_c   1.000
_cell.angle_alpha   90.00
_cell.angle_beta   90.00
_cell.angle_gamma   90.00
#
_symmetry.space_group_name_H-M   'P 1'
#
loop_
_entity.id
_entity.type
_entity.pdbx_description
1 polymer ?
#
loop_
_entity_poly.entity_id
_entity_poly.type
_entity_poly.pdbx_seq_one_letter_code
_entity_poly.pdbx_strand_id
1 'polypeptide(L)'
;MDSVIRRWILQNLGSDKRPVPFRPSEAMAVGLRASSNALRQLTMRTIRPAISTPVFRLATKCCQGTQDFKGASFWNVRSFHVGKESLEDESKDNTTLVHFRESKTPHPLLAKPHQQGNAELSISLNHIWSEEEIQERLDNLYQHRPKSLTDKIMHRIMWSLYRSFNWVTGFKPVNTPVRAVEWRLIVLESFAGVPGFMAAMFRHFRCLRTLQRDHGWIHTLLEEAENERMHLLICMKMFKAGFVTRCLVMGAQVLMTPFLAAIYVVNPGAVHRFVGYLEETACLTYANIIHQVQTKGTPLNEAWAHLRAPGIAKAYWKLSEDAMWIDALKCMFADESNHRDVNHTFATMNSDDPNPFVSKHRKDAAVAWRLDSQGLSADVGCHKTLEVKKKE
;
A
#
# COMPACT_ATOMS: atom_id res chain seq x y z
N MET A 1 -9.54 -10.14 -22.81
CA MET A 1 -9.67 -8.70 -22.43
C MET A 1 -11.05 -8.08 -22.78
N ASP A 2 -11.41 -7.88 -24.06
CA ASP A 2 -12.54 -7.02 -24.51
C ASP A 2 -13.89 -7.20 -23.80
N SER A 3 -14.33 -8.46 -23.60
CA SER A 3 -15.66 -8.74 -23.02
C SER A 3 -15.76 -8.41 -21.54
N VAL A 4 -14.65 -8.38 -20.80
CA VAL A 4 -14.62 -8.06 -19.36
C VAL A 4 -14.60 -6.55 -19.16
N ILE A 5 -13.74 -5.84 -19.90
CA ILE A 5 -13.71 -4.37 -19.90
C ILE A 5 -15.07 -3.83 -20.35
N ARG A 6 -15.64 -4.31 -21.48
CA ARG A 6 -16.99 -3.92 -21.92
C ARG A 6 -18.07 -4.22 -20.87
N ARG A 7 -18.06 -5.40 -20.26
CA ARG A 7 -19.03 -5.73 -19.18
C ARG A 7 -18.90 -4.77 -18.00
N TRP A 8 -17.68 -4.45 -17.58
CA TRP A 8 -17.43 -3.51 -16.49
C TRP A 8 -17.89 -2.09 -16.83
N ILE A 9 -17.60 -1.59 -18.04
CA ILE A 9 -18.09 -0.28 -18.53
C ILE A 9 -19.63 -0.27 -18.52
N LEU A 10 -20.27 -1.29 -19.08
CA LEU A 10 -21.73 -1.38 -19.15
C LEU A 10 -22.40 -1.50 -17.78
N GLN A 11 -21.80 -2.26 -16.84
CA GLN A 11 -22.35 -2.48 -15.50
C GLN A 11 -22.18 -1.28 -14.57
N ASN A 12 -21.07 -0.53 -14.71
CA ASN A 12 -20.69 0.49 -13.73
C ASN A 12 -20.73 1.93 -14.23
N LEU A 13 -20.68 2.14 -15.56
CA LEU A 13 -20.49 3.47 -16.17
C LEU A 13 -21.48 3.77 -17.31
N GLY A 14 -22.33 2.81 -17.70
CA GLY A 14 -23.61 3.01 -18.38
C GLY A 14 -23.64 4.03 -19.53
N SER A 15 -23.20 3.62 -20.72
CA SER A 15 -23.35 4.44 -21.95
C SER A 15 -24.83 4.69 -22.29
N ASP A 16 -25.20 5.97 -22.33
CA ASP A 16 -26.41 6.54 -22.94
C ASP A 16 -27.74 5.80 -22.69
N LYS A 17 -28.39 6.14 -21.58
CA LYS A 17 -29.84 5.97 -21.44
C LYS A 17 -30.49 7.34 -21.30
N ARG A 18 -31.18 7.77 -22.36
CA ARG A 18 -32.19 8.84 -22.33
C ARG A 18 -33.10 8.69 -21.10
N PRO A 19 -33.56 9.80 -20.48
CA PRO A 19 -34.34 9.74 -19.24
C PRO A 19 -35.61 8.92 -19.45
N VAL A 20 -35.66 7.75 -18.82
CA VAL A 20 -36.89 6.95 -18.70
C VAL A 20 -37.81 7.72 -17.76
N PRO A 21 -39.07 8.02 -18.13
CA PRO A 21 -39.97 8.77 -17.27
C PRO A 21 -40.17 8.04 -15.94
N PHE A 22 -40.03 8.78 -14.85
CA PHE A 22 -40.13 8.27 -13.48
C PHE A 22 -41.54 7.69 -13.25
N ARG A 23 -41.67 6.36 -13.30
CA ARG A 23 -42.81 5.63 -12.72
C ARG A 23 -42.43 5.28 -11.28
N PRO A 24 -43.09 5.86 -10.26
CA PRO A 24 -42.94 5.37 -8.90
C PRO A 24 -43.45 3.94 -8.85
N SER A 25 -42.67 3.00 -8.32
CA SER A 25 -43.21 1.69 -7.95
C SER A 25 -43.99 1.80 -6.64
N GLU A 26 -45.11 1.09 -6.54
CA GLU A 26 -46.08 1.21 -5.44
C GLU A 26 -45.54 0.75 -4.07
N ALA A 27 -44.31 0.25 -4.01
CA ALA A 27 -43.62 -0.16 -2.78
C ALA A 27 -43.16 0.99 -1.87
N MET A 28 -43.21 2.26 -2.31
CA MET A 28 -42.85 3.44 -1.51
C MET A 28 -44.02 4.09 -0.76
N ALA A 29 -45.26 3.59 -0.92
CA ALA A 29 -46.46 4.21 -0.33
C ALA A 29 -46.84 3.70 1.08
N VAL A 30 -46.23 2.62 1.57
CA VAL A 30 -46.65 1.94 2.82
C VAL A 30 -45.73 2.25 4.02
N GLY A 31 -44.51 2.76 3.79
CA GLY A 31 -43.53 3.01 4.87
C GLY A 31 -43.71 4.31 5.69
N LEU A 32 -44.59 5.23 5.27
CA LEU A 32 -44.67 6.60 5.82
C LEU A 32 -46.02 6.95 6.48
N ARG A 33 -46.82 5.95 6.85
CA ARG A 33 -48.05 6.12 7.67
C ARG A 33 -48.09 5.27 8.94
N ALA A 34 -46.93 5.09 9.58
CA ALA A 34 -46.79 4.43 10.88
C ALA A 34 -45.92 5.23 11.87
N SER A 35 -46.06 6.56 11.88
CA SER A 35 -45.43 7.45 12.89
C SER A 35 -46.47 8.39 13.52
N SER A 36 -47.55 7.79 14.06
CA SER A 36 -48.58 8.53 14.81
C SER A 36 -49.50 7.59 15.60
N ASN A 37 -48.96 6.76 16.52
CA ASN A 37 -49.74 6.11 17.61
C ASN A 37 -48.89 5.36 18.67
N ALA A 38 -47.64 5.76 18.92
CA ALA A 38 -46.78 5.16 19.95
C ALA A 38 -46.23 6.20 20.95
N LEU A 39 -47.06 7.18 21.31
CA LEU A 39 -46.68 8.28 22.20
C LEU A 39 -47.79 8.58 23.22
N ARG A 40 -48.11 7.58 24.06
CA ARG A 40 -48.89 7.72 25.31
C ARG A 40 -48.76 6.44 26.16
N GLN A 41 -48.43 6.63 27.45
CA GLN A 41 -48.34 5.60 28.52
C GLN A 41 -47.17 4.60 28.33
N LEU A 42 -46.13 4.56 29.17
CA LEU A 42 -46.22 4.26 30.61
C LEU A 42 -45.19 5.04 31.45
N THR A 43 -45.44 5.13 32.76
CA THR A 43 -44.74 5.99 33.71
C THR A 43 -43.73 5.27 34.62
N MET A 44 -42.70 6.01 35.05
CA MET A 44 -41.99 5.91 36.34
C MET A 44 -41.55 4.52 36.84
N ARG A 45 -40.23 4.24 36.73
CA ARG A 45 -39.48 3.55 37.82
C ARG A 45 -38.01 3.97 37.82
N THR A 46 -37.60 4.67 38.86
CA THR A 46 -36.24 5.15 39.11
C THR A 46 -35.40 4.10 39.84
N ILE A 47 -34.24 3.74 39.29
CA ILE A 47 -33.17 3.04 40.02
C ILE A 47 -31.83 3.72 39.68
N ARG A 48 -31.02 4.00 40.70
CA ARG A 48 -29.75 4.75 40.60
C ARG A 48 -28.58 3.85 40.15
N PRO A 49 -27.56 4.39 39.46
CA PRO A 49 -26.31 3.67 39.23
C PRO A 49 -25.41 3.71 40.47
N ALA A 50 -24.74 2.59 40.78
CA ALA A 50 -23.67 2.53 41.77
C ALA A 50 -22.31 2.52 41.04
N ILE A 51 -21.44 3.47 41.39
CA ILE A 51 -20.06 3.56 40.89
C ILE A 51 -19.15 3.12 42.05
N SER A 52 -18.25 2.16 41.81
CA SER A 52 -17.20 1.79 42.76
C SER A 52 -15.84 1.66 42.07
N THR A 53 -14.97 2.63 42.32
CA THR A 53 -13.53 2.57 42.03
C THR A 53 -12.78 1.97 43.23
N PRO A 54 -11.74 1.15 43.02
CA PRO A 54 -10.80 0.81 44.09
C PRO A 54 -9.69 1.88 44.17
N VAL A 55 -9.67 2.65 45.25
CA VAL A 55 -8.58 3.56 45.58
C VAL A 55 -7.51 2.82 46.39
N PHE A 56 -6.24 2.91 45.95
CA PHE A 56 -5.09 2.41 46.72
C PHE A 56 -5.02 3.07 48.10
N ARG A 57 -5.10 2.28 49.18
CA ARG A 57 -4.76 2.74 50.53
C ARG A 57 -3.27 2.48 50.80
N LEU A 58 -2.49 3.55 50.91
CA LEU A 58 -1.20 3.50 51.59
C LEU A 58 -1.43 3.28 53.10
N ALA A 59 -0.79 2.26 53.68
CA ALA A 59 -0.73 2.08 55.12
C ALA A 59 0.58 2.67 55.65
N THR A 60 0.48 3.72 56.46
CA THR A 60 1.62 4.32 57.18
C THR A 60 1.74 3.80 58.61
N LYS A 61 3.00 3.73 59.09
CA LYS A 61 3.50 3.48 60.46
C LYS A 61 3.89 2.04 60.79
N CYS A 62 5.20 1.85 60.98
CA CYS A 62 5.72 1.79 62.34
C CYS A 62 7.07 2.50 62.45
N CYS A 63 7.30 3.22 63.55
CA CYS A 63 8.64 3.60 64.00
C CYS A 63 9.28 2.35 64.67
N GLN A 64 10.54 2.27 65.11
CA GLN A 64 11.43 3.28 65.68
C GLN A 64 12.83 2.62 65.77
N GLY A 65 13.93 3.36 65.57
CA GLY A 65 15.27 2.74 65.57
C GLY A 65 16.39 3.74 65.30
N THR A 66 16.73 4.52 66.32
CA THR A 66 17.82 5.50 66.27
C THR A 66 19.19 4.84 66.40
N GLN A 67 20.11 5.11 65.46
CA GLN A 67 21.53 5.23 65.77
C GLN A 67 22.23 6.08 64.70
N ASP A 68 22.83 7.19 65.14
CA ASP A 68 23.68 8.03 64.31
C ASP A 68 25.01 7.33 64.02
N PHE A 69 25.40 7.25 62.75
CA PHE A 69 26.82 7.15 62.39
C PHE A 69 27.10 7.97 61.13
N LYS A 70 27.98 8.97 61.28
CA LYS A 70 28.47 9.82 60.19
C LYS A 70 29.50 9.02 59.38
N GLY A 71 29.28 8.87 58.08
CA GLY A 71 30.24 8.21 57.17
C GLY A 71 29.86 8.46 55.71
N ALA A 72 30.81 8.93 54.92
CA ALA A 72 30.59 9.26 53.51
C ALA A 72 30.64 8.02 52.60
N SER A 73 30.07 8.16 51.40
CA SER A 73 30.21 7.29 50.20
C SER A 73 29.93 5.79 50.35
N PHE A 74 28.95 5.27 49.60
CA PHE A 74 29.07 4.00 48.85
C PHE A 74 27.79 3.71 48.02
N TRP A 75 27.81 4.00 46.72
CA TRP A 75 26.97 3.27 45.75
C TRP A 75 27.82 2.16 45.13
N ASN A 76 27.87 1.03 45.82
CA ASN A 76 28.68 -0.13 45.41
C ASN A 76 27.83 -1.08 44.56
N VAL A 77 27.62 -0.75 43.28
CA VAL A 77 26.94 -1.64 42.33
C VAL A 77 27.93 -2.74 41.91
N ARG A 78 27.64 -3.98 42.29
CA ARG A 78 28.50 -5.14 41.98
C ARG A 78 28.54 -5.38 40.46
N SER A 79 29.75 -5.49 39.93
CA SER A 79 30.04 -5.76 38.51
C SER A 79 29.44 -7.07 38.02
N PHE A 80 28.61 -7.01 36.99
CA PHE A 80 28.19 -8.17 36.21
C PHE A 80 29.32 -8.53 35.25
N HIS A 81 30.00 -9.67 35.48
CA HIS A 81 31.11 -10.10 34.64
C HIS A 81 30.59 -10.62 33.28
N VAL A 82 30.95 -9.93 32.20
CA VAL A 82 30.94 -10.50 30.85
C VAL A 82 32.35 -11.05 30.59
N GLY A 83 32.43 -12.30 30.15
CA GLY A 83 33.70 -12.99 29.95
C GLY A 83 34.57 -12.32 28.88
N LYS A 84 35.87 -12.18 29.18
CA LYS A 84 36.89 -12.02 28.15
C LYS A 84 37.24 -13.41 27.61
N GLU A 85 37.10 -13.59 26.30
CA GLU A 85 37.97 -14.49 25.56
C GLU A 85 38.38 -13.81 24.25
N SER A 86 39.59 -14.11 23.79
CA SER A 86 40.43 -13.23 22.98
C SER A 86 40.30 -13.42 21.47
N LEU A 87 40.33 -12.31 20.72
CA LEU A 87 40.78 -12.27 19.32
C LEU A 87 41.59 -10.97 19.08
N GLU A 88 42.89 -11.03 19.39
CA GLU A 88 43.97 -10.17 18.88
C GLU A 88 44.95 -11.12 18.16
N ASP A 89 45.66 -10.82 17.08
CA ASP A 89 45.70 -9.68 16.13
C ASP A 89 45.75 -10.36 14.71
N GLU A 90 45.76 -9.74 13.52
CA GLU A 90 46.02 -8.36 13.09
C GLU A 90 44.98 -7.84 12.10
N SER A 91 44.77 -6.51 12.12
CA SER A 91 44.85 -5.69 10.89
C SER A 91 44.98 -4.21 11.26
N LYS A 92 46.21 -3.78 11.53
CA LYS A 92 46.52 -2.35 11.68
C LYS A 92 46.56 -1.66 10.31
N ASP A 93 45.39 -1.30 9.81
CA ASP A 93 45.23 -0.04 9.09
C ASP A 93 43.76 0.47 9.06
N ASN A 94 43.58 1.74 9.45
CA ASN A 94 42.40 2.59 9.21
C ASN A 94 40.99 2.15 9.69
N THR A 95 40.82 1.76 10.96
CA THR A 95 39.48 1.67 11.62
C THR A 95 39.22 2.74 12.69
N THR A 96 39.54 4.00 12.41
CA THR A 96 39.12 5.17 13.22
C THR A 96 38.22 6.14 12.44
N LEU A 97 37.07 5.65 11.98
CA LEU A 97 36.03 6.51 11.40
C LEU A 97 35.42 7.43 12.47
N VAL A 98 35.67 8.73 12.34
CA VAL A 98 34.98 9.81 13.06
C VAL A 98 33.59 9.99 12.44
N HIS A 99 32.71 9.02 12.73
CA HIS A 99 31.92 8.32 11.71
C HIS A 99 30.78 9.13 11.04
N PHE A 100 31.11 9.79 9.93
CA PHE A 100 30.24 10.63 9.08
C PHE A 100 29.76 11.95 9.72
N ARG A 101 30.24 13.07 9.18
CA ARG A 101 29.66 14.37 9.48
C ARG A 101 29.81 15.36 8.33
N GLU A 102 28.71 15.64 7.65
CA GLU A 102 28.47 17.01 7.17
C GLU A 102 27.04 17.42 7.49
N SER A 103 26.91 18.31 8.48
CA SER A 103 25.70 19.07 8.77
C SER A 103 26.02 20.14 9.82
N LYS A 104 25.50 21.34 9.61
CA LYS A 104 25.16 22.26 10.71
C LYS A 104 23.70 22.73 10.57
N THR A 105 22.83 21.79 10.16
CA THR A 105 21.49 21.98 9.55
C THR A 105 21.56 22.50 8.10
N PRO A 106 20.63 22.13 7.18
CA PRO A 106 19.31 21.50 7.39
C PRO A 106 19.18 20.04 6.88
N HIS A 107 18.14 19.35 7.38
CA HIS A 107 17.72 17.98 7.06
C HIS A 107 16.20 17.85 7.36
N PRO A 108 15.44 16.89 6.80
CA PRO A 108 15.72 16.02 5.65
C PRO A 108 14.99 16.44 4.36
N LEU A 109 13.78 16.98 4.46
CA LEU A 109 12.78 16.99 3.37
C LEU A 109 13.00 18.09 2.31
N LEU A 110 14.26 18.50 2.12
CA LEU A 110 14.73 19.42 1.08
C LEU A 110 16.04 18.92 0.44
N ALA A 111 16.10 17.63 0.09
CA ALA A 111 17.28 17.02 -0.53
C ALA A 111 17.48 17.43 -2.00
N LYS A 112 18.68 17.91 -2.34
CA LYS A 112 19.26 18.03 -3.69
C LYS A 112 20.80 18.04 -3.58
N PRO A 113 21.54 17.62 -4.62
CA PRO A 113 21.40 16.36 -5.35
C PRO A 113 22.71 15.54 -5.29
N HIS A 114 22.64 14.21 -5.35
CA HIS A 114 23.75 13.46 -5.95
C HIS A 114 23.43 13.29 -7.44
N GLN A 115 23.99 14.18 -8.27
CA GLN A 115 24.00 14.01 -9.72
C GLN A 115 25.35 13.41 -10.13
N GLN A 116 25.45 12.09 -10.20
CA GLN A 116 26.37 11.38 -11.09
C GLN A 116 26.07 9.88 -11.09
N GLY A 117 25.94 9.30 -12.28
CA GLY A 117 25.63 7.88 -12.47
C GLY A 117 24.18 7.50 -12.17
N ASN A 118 23.80 6.29 -12.61
CA ASN A 118 22.59 5.61 -12.15
C ASN A 118 22.72 5.42 -10.64
N ALA A 119 22.06 6.28 -9.85
CA ALA A 119 22.11 6.19 -8.39
C ALA A 119 21.72 4.78 -7.97
N GLU A 120 22.66 4.10 -7.29
CA GLU A 120 22.60 2.68 -6.99
C GLU A 120 21.25 2.37 -6.35
N LEU A 121 20.41 1.70 -7.13
CA LEU A 121 18.98 1.70 -6.93
C LEU A 121 18.65 0.62 -5.91
N SER A 122 18.99 0.90 -4.63
CA SER A 122 18.72 0.06 -3.47
C SER A 122 17.21 0.02 -3.19
N ILE A 123 16.53 -0.68 -4.07
CA ILE A 123 15.12 -1.04 -4.01
C ILE A 123 15.06 -2.50 -3.57
N SER A 124 14.11 -2.82 -2.69
CA SER A 124 13.62 -4.20 -2.56
C SER A 124 13.05 -4.63 -3.91
N LEU A 125 13.85 -5.34 -4.73
CA LEU A 125 13.44 -5.65 -6.10
C LEU A 125 12.21 -6.58 -6.07
N ASN A 126 11.10 -6.06 -6.56
CA ASN A 126 9.84 -6.77 -6.63
C ASN A 126 9.88 -7.86 -7.71
N HIS A 127 8.84 -8.70 -7.72
CA HIS A 127 8.70 -9.79 -8.67
C HIS A 127 8.80 -9.32 -10.13
N ILE A 128 9.68 -9.94 -10.92
CA ILE A 128 9.86 -9.63 -12.34
C ILE A 128 8.84 -10.44 -13.15
N TRP A 129 7.88 -9.74 -13.74
CA TRP A 129 6.78 -10.35 -14.48
C TRP A 129 7.19 -10.83 -15.87
N SER A 130 6.82 -12.07 -16.21
CA SER A 130 6.83 -12.57 -17.59
C SER A 130 5.61 -12.06 -18.38
N GLU A 131 5.74 -11.94 -19.71
CA GLU A 131 4.62 -11.54 -20.58
C GLU A 131 3.46 -12.54 -20.50
N GLU A 132 3.76 -13.84 -20.37
CA GLU A 132 2.77 -14.89 -20.16
C GLU A 132 1.96 -14.68 -18.86
N GLU A 133 2.61 -14.35 -17.75
CA GLU A 133 1.95 -14.06 -16.46
C GLU A 133 1.11 -12.78 -16.49
N ILE A 134 1.57 -11.75 -17.21
CA ILE A 134 0.82 -10.50 -17.42
C ILE A 134 -0.43 -10.78 -18.25
N GLN A 135 -0.31 -11.55 -19.34
CA GLN A 135 -1.42 -11.86 -20.23
C GLN A 135 -2.49 -12.72 -19.52
N GLU A 136 -2.09 -13.70 -18.71
CA GLU A 136 -3.01 -14.47 -17.87
C GLU A 136 -3.84 -13.56 -16.95
N ARG A 137 -3.20 -12.56 -16.32
CA ARG A 137 -3.85 -11.57 -15.44
C ARG A 137 -4.77 -10.62 -16.21
N LEU A 138 -4.37 -10.16 -17.39
CA LEU A 138 -5.18 -9.28 -18.25
C LEU A 138 -6.45 -9.97 -18.76
N ASP A 139 -6.41 -11.29 -18.97
CA ASP A 139 -7.60 -12.08 -19.32
C ASP A 139 -8.43 -12.48 -18.08
N ASN A 140 -7.81 -12.58 -16.89
CA ASN A 140 -8.48 -12.91 -15.63
C ASN A 140 -8.54 -11.73 -14.64
N LEU A 141 -9.35 -10.71 -14.97
CA LEU A 141 -9.69 -9.60 -14.08
C LEU A 141 -10.67 -10.04 -12.98
N TYR A 142 -10.18 -10.85 -12.03
CA TYR A 142 -10.92 -11.33 -10.86
C TYR A 142 -11.52 -10.17 -10.03
N GLN A 143 -12.73 -10.39 -9.50
CA GLN A 143 -13.44 -9.49 -8.59
C GLN A 143 -14.03 -10.29 -7.42
N HIS A 144 -13.79 -9.82 -6.19
CA HIS A 144 -14.20 -10.49 -4.97
C HIS A 144 -15.66 -10.17 -4.61
N ARG A 145 -16.54 -11.18 -4.64
CA ARG A 145 -17.94 -11.00 -4.24
C ARG A 145 -18.05 -10.75 -2.73
N PRO A 146 -18.57 -9.59 -2.26
CA PRO A 146 -18.66 -9.28 -0.83
C PRO A 146 -19.50 -10.29 -0.05
N LYS A 147 -18.91 -10.99 0.94
CA LYS A 147 -19.60 -12.02 1.72
C LYS A 147 -20.12 -11.46 3.05
N SER A 148 -19.21 -10.95 3.88
CA SER A 148 -19.49 -10.44 5.22
C SER A 148 -20.21 -9.08 5.19
N LEU A 149 -20.76 -8.65 6.33
CA LEU A 149 -21.31 -7.29 6.46
C LEU A 149 -20.22 -6.24 6.26
N THR A 150 -19.03 -6.47 6.82
CA THR A 150 -17.85 -5.63 6.67
C THR A 150 -17.43 -5.51 5.20
N ASP A 151 -17.37 -6.63 4.46
CA ASP A 151 -17.05 -6.62 3.02
C ASP A 151 -18.04 -5.73 2.26
N LYS A 152 -19.35 -5.88 2.54
CA LYS A 152 -20.41 -5.10 1.89
C LYS A 152 -20.31 -3.61 2.19
N ILE A 153 -19.87 -3.24 3.41
CA ILE A 153 -19.62 -1.85 3.79
C ILE A 153 -18.38 -1.32 3.07
N MET A 154 -17.24 -2.03 3.13
CA MET A 154 -15.99 -1.60 2.49
C MET A 154 -16.12 -1.50 0.96
N HIS A 155 -16.81 -2.46 0.33
CA HIS A 155 -17.17 -2.41 -1.08
C HIS A 155 -18.01 -1.16 -1.41
N ARG A 156 -19.02 -0.82 -0.59
CA ARG A 156 -19.83 0.40 -0.79
C ARG A 156 -19.01 1.67 -0.61
N ILE A 157 -18.12 1.74 0.38
CA ILE A 157 -17.23 2.88 0.62
C ILE A 157 -16.31 3.07 -0.59
N MET A 158 -15.59 2.02 -0.98
CA MET A 158 -14.68 2.07 -2.13
C MET A 158 -15.44 2.49 -3.40
N TRP A 159 -16.56 1.84 -3.75
CA TRP A 159 -17.32 2.21 -4.96
C TRP A 159 -17.92 3.63 -4.91
N SER A 160 -18.11 4.20 -3.73
CA SER A 160 -18.51 5.61 -3.58
C SER A 160 -17.32 6.55 -3.81
N LEU A 161 -16.14 6.22 -3.28
CA LEU A 161 -14.89 6.93 -3.56
C LEU A 161 -14.55 6.88 -5.05
N TYR A 162 -14.58 5.69 -5.68
CA TYR A 162 -14.32 5.48 -7.09
C TYR A 162 -15.21 6.36 -7.99
N ARG A 163 -16.53 6.36 -7.75
CA ARG A 163 -17.47 7.21 -8.52
C ARG A 163 -17.23 8.70 -8.29
N SER A 164 -17.01 9.11 -7.05
CA SER A 164 -16.75 10.51 -6.69
C SER A 164 -15.45 11.00 -7.32
N PHE A 165 -14.39 10.20 -7.27
CA PHE A 165 -13.10 10.51 -7.87
C PHE A 165 -13.18 10.60 -9.39
N ASN A 166 -13.85 9.66 -10.06
CA ASN A 166 -14.08 9.74 -11.52
C ASN A 166 -14.85 11.00 -11.91
N TRP A 167 -15.86 11.40 -11.13
CA TRP A 167 -16.62 12.62 -11.35
C TRP A 167 -15.76 13.88 -11.18
N VAL A 168 -15.00 13.99 -10.09
CA VAL A 168 -14.09 15.13 -9.83
C VAL A 168 -12.98 15.26 -10.87
N THR A 169 -12.41 14.13 -11.32
CA THR A 169 -11.31 14.12 -12.30
C THR A 169 -11.75 14.18 -13.76
N GLY A 170 -13.04 14.02 -14.04
CA GLY A 170 -13.57 13.91 -15.40
C GLY A 170 -13.13 12.63 -16.13
N PHE A 171 -12.70 11.60 -15.40
CA PHE A 171 -12.29 10.32 -15.99
C PHE A 171 -13.48 9.62 -16.67
N LYS A 172 -13.34 9.35 -17.97
CA LYS A 172 -14.31 8.61 -18.79
C LYS A 172 -13.69 7.29 -19.23
N PRO A 173 -14.41 6.15 -19.19
CA PRO A 173 -13.82 4.86 -19.54
C PRO A 173 -13.58 4.69 -21.04
N VAL A 174 -14.38 5.35 -21.87
CA VAL A 174 -14.30 5.35 -23.34
C VAL A 174 -13.82 6.73 -23.78
N ASN A 175 -12.85 6.77 -24.70
CA ASN A 175 -12.18 7.99 -25.15
C ASN A 175 -11.67 8.83 -23.97
N THR A 176 -10.86 8.20 -23.13
CA THR A 176 -10.38 8.79 -21.87
C THR A 176 -9.52 10.03 -22.15
N PRO A 177 -9.82 11.20 -21.56
CA PRO A 177 -8.96 12.38 -21.69
C PRO A 177 -7.58 12.10 -21.06
N VAL A 178 -6.50 12.26 -21.83
CA VAL A 178 -5.12 11.96 -21.42
C VAL A 178 -4.81 12.56 -20.04
N ARG A 179 -5.04 13.87 -19.87
CA ARG A 179 -4.80 14.61 -18.63
C ARG A 179 -5.58 14.10 -17.41
N ALA A 180 -6.77 13.50 -17.61
CA ALA A 180 -7.52 12.88 -16.52
C ALA A 180 -6.85 11.59 -16.04
N VAL A 181 -6.18 10.85 -16.93
CA VAL A 181 -5.36 9.69 -16.57
C VAL A 181 -4.07 10.12 -15.87
N GLU A 182 -3.37 11.13 -16.39
CA GLU A 182 -2.15 11.68 -15.77
C GLU A 182 -2.39 12.10 -14.31
N TRP A 183 -3.49 12.81 -14.05
CA TRP A 183 -3.92 13.18 -12.70
C TRP A 183 -4.35 11.97 -11.87
N ARG A 184 -5.08 11.03 -12.46
CA ARG A 184 -5.53 9.81 -11.78
C ARG A 184 -4.34 9.03 -11.22
N LEU A 185 -3.36 8.72 -12.06
CA LEU A 185 -2.18 7.96 -11.66
C LEU A 185 -1.45 8.68 -10.54
N ILE A 186 -0.97 9.92 -10.76
CA ILE A 186 -0.21 10.66 -9.73
C ILE A 186 -0.95 10.76 -8.39
N VAL A 187 -2.28 10.97 -8.38
CA VAL A 187 -3.03 11.11 -7.13
C VAL A 187 -3.29 9.76 -6.45
N LEU A 188 -3.63 8.71 -7.20
CA LEU A 188 -3.91 7.40 -6.60
C LEU A 188 -2.62 6.71 -6.12
N GLU A 189 -1.55 6.66 -6.94
CA GLU A 189 -0.26 6.09 -6.53
C GLU A 189 0.31 6.77 -5.27
N SER A 190 0.07 8.08 -5.11
CA SER A 190 0.53 8.83 -3.93
C SER A 190 -0.18 8.48 -2.62
N PHE A 191 -1.30 7.76 -2.71
CA PHE A 191 -2.05 7.25 -1.58
C PHE A 191 -1.97 5.73 -1.45
N ALA A 192 -1.83 4.98 -2.54
CA ALA A 192 -1.78 3.52 -2.54
C ALA A 192 -0.62 2.95 -1.71
N GLY A 193 0.53 3.65 -1.63
CA GLY A 193 1.63 3.27 -0.72
C GLY A 193 1.37 3.47 0.79
N VAL A 194 0.23 4.05 1.19
CA VAL A 194 -0.08 4.37 2.59
C VAL A 194 -0.65 3.18 3.38
N PRO A 195 -1.66 2.42 2.91
CA PRO A 195 -2.26 1.33 3.69
C PRO A 195 -1.27 0.22 4.04
N GLY A 196 -0.42 -0.23 3.10
CA GLY A 196 0.61 -1.24 3.35
C GLY A 196 1.59 -0.81 4.45
N PHE A 197 2.18 0.39 4.33
CA PHE A 197 3.11 0.94 5.31
C PHE A 197 2.46 1.08 6.70
N MET A 198 1.24 1.60 6.75
CA MET A 198 0.47 1.75 7.98
C MET A 198 0.18 0.39 8.64
N ALA A 199 -0.28 -0.60 7.87
CA ALA A 199 -0.54 -1.96 8.35
C ALA A 199 0.74 -2.63 8.88
N ALA A 200 1.85 -2.52 8.13
CA ALA A 200 3.16 -2.99 8.55
C ALA A 200 3.60 -2.36 9.88
N MET A 201 3.45 -1.04 10.04
CA MET A 201 3.77 -0.32 11.28
C MET A 201 2.94 -0.84 12.47
N PHE A 202 1.63 -1.02 12.32
CA PHE A 202 0.77 -1.57 13.38
C PHE A 202 1.18 -2.99 13.79
N ARG A 203 1.48 -3.86 12.80
CA ARG A 203 1.96 -5.22 13.04
C ARG A 203 3.35 -5.25 13.68
N HIS A 204 4.27 -4.40 13.22
CA HIS A 204 5.61 -4.25 13.78
C HIS A 204 5.58 -3.85 15.25
N PHE A 205 4.84 -2.80 15.60
CA PHE A 205 4.68 -2.41 17.01
C PHE A 205 3.93 -3.46 17.84
N ARG A 206 3.02 -4.24 17.24
CA ARG A 206 2.39 -5.40 17.93
C ARG A 206 3.45 -6.43 18.31
N CYS A 207 4.26 -6.87 17.36
CA CYS A 207 5.28 -7.89 17.58
C CYS A 207 6.34 -7.44 18.59
N LEU A 208 6.73 -6.15 18.58
CA LEU A 208 7.61 -5.59 19.60
C LEU A 208 6.98 -5.57 21.00
N ARG A 209 5.71 -5.13 21.13
CA ARG A 209 5.06 -5.03 22.46
C ARG A 209 4.61 -6.38 23.04
N THR A 210 4.41 -7.41 22.20
CA THR A 210 4.06 -8.76 22.65
C THR A 210 5.24 -9.74 22.63
N LEU A 211 6.41 -9.33 22.13
CA LEU A 211 7.61 -10.16 21.95
C LEU A 211 7.37 -11.43 21.11
N GLN A 212 6.47 -11.34 20.13
CA GLN A 212 6.05 -12.44 19.26
C GLN A 212 6.59 -12.30 17.83
N ARG A 213 6.56 -13.41 17.08
CA ARG A 213 6.87 -13.41 15.65
C ARG A 213 5.69 -12.83 14.87
N ASP A 214 6.00 -12.15 13.77
CA ASP A 214 4.99 -11.61 12.84
C ASP A 214 4.49 -12.63 11.80
N HIS A 215 5.25 -13.70 11.59
CA HIS A 215 5.03 -14.71 10.56
C HIS A 215 5.07 -14.19 9.10
N GLY A 216 5.74 -13.06 8.87
CA GLY A 216 6.20 -12.62 7.55
C GLY A 216 5.28 -11.64 6.81
N TRP A 217 4.30 -11.07 7.48
CA TRP A 217 3.39 -10.06 6.93
C TRP A 217 4.03 -8.68 6.78
N ILE A 218 4.85 -8.25 7.75
CA ILE A 218 5.48 -6.92 7.78
C ILE A 218 6.33 -6.69 6.53
N HIS A 219 7.08 -7.71 6.07
CA HIS A 219 7.90 -7.59 4.86
C HIS A 219 7.03 -7.32 3.64
N THR A 220 6.05 -8.20 3.36
CA THR A 220 5.11 -8.07 2.24
C THR A 220 4.39 -6.72 2.24
N LEU A 221 3.98 -6.22 3.41
CA LEU A 221 3.26 -4.94 3.52
C LEU A 221 4.16 -3.71 3.35
N LEU A 222 5.46 -3.80 3.66
CA LEU A 222 6.44 -2.76 3.35
C LEU A 222 6.88 -2.81 1.88
N GLU A 223 6.99 -4.02 1.32
CA GLU A 223 7.32 -4.29 -0.08
C GLU A 223 6.21 -3.80 -1.03
N GLU A 224 4.95 -4.02 -0.67
CA GLU A 224 3.76 -3.40 -1.30
C GLU A 224 3.86 -1.87 -1.23
N ALA A 225 4.07 -1.29 -0.05
CA ALA A 225 4.18 0.17 0.10
C ALA A 225 5.36 0.80 -0.67
N GLU A 226 6.47 0.07 -0.84
CA GLU A 226 7.58 0.47 -1.69
C GLU A 226 7.25 0.33 -3.18
N ASN A 227 6.51 -0.71 -3.58
CA ASN A 227 6.06 -0.91 -4.95
C ASN A 227 5.21 0.26 -5.44
N GLU A 228 4.18 0.63 -4.67
CA GLU A 228 3.31 1.80 -4.92
C GLU A 228 4.09 3.13 -4.97
N ARG A 229 5.09 3.28 -4.08
CA ARG A 229 6.00 4.44 -4.10
C ARG A 229 6.82 4.48 -5.40
N MET A 230 7.20 3.32 -5.94
CA MET A 230 7.89 3.23 -7.23
C MET A 230 6.98 3.56 -8.41
N HIS A 231 5.72 3.10 -8.40
CA HIS A 231 4.70 3.50 -9.38
C HIS A 231 4.54 5.01 -9.43
N LEU A 232 4.38 5.68 -8.27
CA LEU A 232 4.34 7.14 -8.18
C LEU A 232 5.57 7.81 -8.81
N LEU A 233 6.78 7.35 -8.46
CA LEU A 233 8.02 7.94 -8.96
C LEU A 233 8.18 7.77 -10.48
N ILE A 234 7.72 6.64 -11.02
CA ILE A 234 7.68 6.32 -12.45
C ILE A 234 6.67 7.23 -13.16
N CYS A 235 5.44 7.36 -12.64
CA CYS A 235 4.45 8.31 -13.14
C CYS A 235 4.94 9.76 -13.08
N MET A 236 5.70 10.15 -12.05
CA MET A 236 6.29 11.49 -11.94
C MET A 236 7.47 11.75 -12.90
N LYS A 237 8.02 10.72 -13.56
CA LYS A 237 8.94 10.91 -14.71
C LYS A 237 8.18 11.17 -16.01
N MET A 238 6.99 10.59 -16.17
CA MET A 238 6.15 10.77 -17.35
C MET A 238 5.31 12.06 -17.29
N PHE A 239 4.79 12.40 -16.11
CA PHE A 239 3.74 13.40 -15.92
C PHE A 239 4.09 14.41 -14.83
N LYS A 240 3.65 15.66 -14.99
CA LYS A 240 3.94 16.75 -14.04
C LYS A 240 2.78 16.97 -13.07
N ALA A 241 3.01 16.71 -11.79
CA ALA A 241 2.10 17.13 -10.72
C ALA A 241 1.96 18.66 -10.68
N GLY A 242 0.73 19.17 -10.69
CA GLY A 242 0.42 20.60 -10.52
C GLY A 242 0.39 21.03 -9.05
N PHE A 243 0.12 22.31 -8.77
CA PHE A 243 -0.13 22.78 -7.40
C PHE A 243 -1.37 22.10 -6.81
N VAL A 244 -2.49 22.13 -7.53
CA VAL A 244 -3.75 21.49 -7.11
C VAL A 244 -3.57 19.98 -6.87
N THR A 245 -2.84 19.29 -7.76
CA THR A 245 -2.50 17.86 -7.59
C THR A 245 -1.80 17.62 -6.25
N ARG A 246 -0.76 18.40 -5.91
CA ARG A 246 -0.06 18.29 -4.63
C ARG A 246 -0.97 18.55 -3.43
N CYS A 247 -1.85 19.55 -3.51
CA CYS A 247 -2.83 19.81 -2.45
C CYS A 247 -3.80 18.64 -2.25
N LEU A 248 -4.24 17.98 -3.33
CA LEU A 248 -5.07 16.78 -3.26
C LEU A 248 -4.33 15.60 -2.61
N VAL A 249 -3.06 15.37 -2.96
CA VAL A 249 -2.22 14.35 -2.31
C VAL A 249 -2.11 14.59 -0.80
N MET A 250 -1.76 15.83 -0.40
CA MET A 250 -1.64 16.19 1.01
C MET A 250 -2.98 16.03 1.75
N GLY A 251 -4.09 16.46 1.15
CA GLY A 251 -5.42 16.30 1.72
C GLY A 251 -5.83 14.84 1.86
N ALA A 252 -5.56 14.01 0.85
CA ALA A 252 -5.82 12.57 0.89
C ALA A 252 -5.04 11.90 2.02
N GLN A 253 -3.74 12.15 2.15
CA GLN A 253 -2.92 11.60 3.22
C GLN A 253 -3.39 12.06 4.61
N VAL A 254 -3.59 13.37 4.81
CA VAL A 254 -4.01 13.92 6.12
C VAL A 254 -5.38 13.42 6.57
N LEU A 255 -6.31 13.16 5.65
CA LEU A 255 -7.68 12.72 5.99
C LEU A 255 -7.82 11.19 6.01
N MET A 256 -7.28 10.50 5.01
CA MET A 256 -7.49 9.06 4.84
C MET A 256 -6.55 8.20 5.70
N THR A 257 -5.31 8.63 5.97
CA THR A 257 -4.40 7.88 6.86
C THR A 257 -4.97 7.69 8.27
N PRO A 258 -5.43 8.72 9.01
CA PRO A 258 -6.02 8.52 10.33
C PRO A 258 -7.35 7.75 10.28
N PHE A 259 -8.14 7.91 9.21
CA PHE A 259 -9.38 7.15 9.01
C PHE A 259 -9.10 5.65 8.84
N LEU A 260 -8.17 5.27 7.95
CA LEU A 260 -7.78 3.86 7.78
C LEU A 260 -7.08 3.31 9.02
N ALA A 261 -6.28 4.11 9.73
CA ALA A 261 -5.65 3.69 10.97
C ALA A 261 -6.67 3.35 12.06
N ALA A 262 -7.72 4.17 12.21
CA ALA A 262 -8.82 3.90 13.14
C ALA A 262 -9.56 2.61 12.78
N ILE A 263 -9.80 2.35 11.49
CA ILE A 263 -10.40 1.08 11.04
C ILE A 263 -9.44 -0.09 11.31
N TYR A 264 -8.13 0.05 11.04
CA TYR A 264 -7.14 -1.01 11.25
C TYR A 264 -7.05 -1.45 12.71
N VAL A 265 -7.12 -0.50 13.65
CA VAL A 265 -7.12 -0.79 15.10
C VAL A 265 -8.35 -1.60 15.54
N VAL A 266 -9.51 -1.39 14.90
CA VAL A 266 -10.77 -2.08 15.25
C VAL A 266 -10.94 -3.39 14.48
N ASN A 267 -10.56 -3.43 13.21
CA ASN A 267 -10.68 -4.58 12.32
C ASN A 267 -9.65 -4.51 11.17
N PRO A 268 -8.46 -5.12 11.33
CA PRO A 268 -7.42 -5.17 10.29
C PRO A 268 -7.92 -5.76 8.96
N GLY A 269 -8.74 -6.81 9.02
CA GLY A 269 -9.30 -7.48 7.85
C GLY A 269 -10.24 -6.57 7.03
N ALA A 270 -10.88 -5.59 7.66
CA ALA A 270 -11.66 -4.58 6.95
C ALA A 270 -10.80 -3.68 6.06
N VAL A 271 -9.61 -3.28 6.54
CA VAL A 271 -8.67 -2.47 5.75
C VAL A 271 -8.11 -3.30 4.60
N HIS A 272 -7.64 -4.52 4.86
CA HIS A 272 -7.16 -5.41 3.80
C HIS A 272 -8.28 -5.68 2.75
N ARG A 273 -9.55 -5.84 3.16
CA ARG A 273 -10.65 -5.98 2.20
C ARG A 273 -10.90 -4.70 1.40
N PHE A 274 -10.77 -3.53 2.03
CA PHE A 274 -10.89 -2.23 1.36
C PHE A 274 -9.77 -2.03 0.32
N VAL A 275 -8.52 -2.33 0.68
CA VAL A 275 -7.36 -2.27 -0.23
C VAL A 275 -7.54 -3.25 -1.39
N GLY A 276 -7.93 -4.51 -1.15
CA GLY A 276 -8.24 -5.44 -2.23
C GLY A 276 -9.33 -4.95 -3.20
N TYR A 277 -10.32 -4.17 -2.74
CA TYR A 277 -11.29 -3.51 -3.62
C TYR A 277 -10.75 -2.27 -4.34
N LEU A 278 -9.78 -1.57 -3.74
CA LEU A 278 -9.05 -0.49 -4.39
C LEU A 278 -8.28 -1.08 -5.59
N GLU A 279 -7.56 -2.18 -5.37
CA GLU A 279 -6.70 -2.80 -6.38
C GLU A 279 -7.48 -3.54 -7.47
N GLU A 280 -8.69 -4.03 -7.16
CA GLU A 280 -9.65 -4.42 -8.21
C GLU A 280 -9.92 -3.26 -9.18
N THR A 281 -10.12 -2.04 -8.66
CA THR A 281 -10.33 -0.87 -9.52
C THR A 281 -9.06 -0.34 -10.17
N ALA A 282 -7.89 -0.53 -9.56
CA ALA A 282 -6.60 -0.28 -10.20
C ALA A 282 -6.42 -1.22 -11.40
N CYS A 283 -6.52 -2.54 -11.19
CA CYS A 283 -6.51 -3.58 -12.25
C CYS A 283 -7.44 -3.22 -13.43
N LEU A 284 -8.71 -2.87 -13.14
CA LEU A 284 -9.70 -2.49 -14.15
C LEU A 284 -9.35 -1.18 -14.86
N THR A 285 -8.74 -0.23 -14.15
CA THR A 285 -8.25 1.03 -14.72
C THR A 285 -7.09 0.76 -15.68
N TYR A 286 -6.04 0.07 -15.22
CA TYR A 286 -4.85 -0.19 -16.02
C TYR A 286 -5.16 -1.05 -17.25
N ALA A 287 -5.96 -2.13 -17.12
CA ALA A 287 -6.38 -2.92 -18.28
C ALA A 287 -7.12 -2.06 -19.34
N ASN A 288 -7.95 -1.10 -18.91
CA ASN A 288 -8.64 -0.16 -19.80
C ASN A 288 -7.71 0.91 -20.40
N ILE A 289 -6.65 1.32 -19.69
CA ILE A 289 -5.61 2.21 -20.21
C ILE A 289 -4.78 1.46 -21.27
N ILE A 290 -4.27 0.28 -20.95
CA ILE A 290 -3.48 -0.57 -21.85
C ILE A 290 -4.25 -0.84 -23.15
N HIS A 291 -5.52 -1.26 -23.03
CA HIS A 291 -6.40 -1.48 -24.18
C HIS A 291 -6.53 -0.22 -25.06
N GLN A 292 -6.75 0.96 -24.47
CA GLN A 292 -6.86 2.20 -25.24
C GLN A 292 -5.53 2.60 -25.89
N VAL A 293 -4.39 2.49 -25.18
CA VAL A 293 -3.05 2.76 -25.75
C VAL A 293 -2.75 1.86 -26.95
N GLN A 294 -3.21 0.60 -26.95
CA GLN A 294 -3.09 -0.31 -28.10
C GLN A 294 -4.11 -0.02 -29.23
N THR A 295 -5.26 0.59 -28.92
CA THR A 295 -6.34 0.81 -29.88
C THR A 295 -6.11 2.09 -30.67
N LYS A 296 -5.83 1.95 -31.98
CA LYS A 296 -5.59 3.07 -32.90
C LYS A 296 -6.75 4.07 -32.91
N GLY A 297 -6.43 5.35 -32.87
CA GLY A 297 -7.40 6.45 -32.91
C GLY A 297 -8.13 6.74 -31.59
N THR A 298 -7.67 6.16 -30.47
CA THR A 298 -8.05 6.68 -29.14
C THR A 298 -7.10 7.81 -28.71
N PRO A 299 -7.53 8.75 -27.84
CA PRO A 299 -6.65 9.80 -27.34
C PRO A 299 -5.40 9.29 -26.60
N LEU A 300 -5.48 8.12 -25.96
CA LEU A 300 -4.33 7.51 -25.28
C LEU A 300 -3.36 6.84 -26.26
N ASN A 301 -3.85 6.24 -27.35
CA ASN A 301 -2.98 5.72 -28.40
C ASN A 301 -2.17 6.84 -29.07
N GLU A 302 -2.86 7.92 -29.47
CA GLU A 302 -2.22 9.09 -30.10
C GLU A 302 -1.16 9.72 -29.19
N ALA A 303 -1.47 9.88 -27.89
CA ALA A 303 -0.55 10.48 -26.94
C ALA A 303 0.60 9.56 -26.51
N TRP A 304 0.35 8.27 -26.30
CA TRP A 304 1.25 7.41 -25.51
C TRP A 304 1.84 6.20 -26.24
N ALA A 305 1.30 5.75 -27.38
CA ALA A 305 1.75 4.51 -28.03
C ALA A 305 3.21 4.55 -28.54
N HIS A 306 3.79 5.75 -28.67
CA HIS A 306 5.15 5.99 -29.14
C HIS A 306 6.12 6.42 -28.01
N LEU A 307 5.67 6.50 -26.76
CA LEU A 307 6.50 6.91 -25.63
C LEU A 307 7.37 5.75 -25.14
N ARG A 308 8.65 6.02 -24.86
CA ARG A 308 9.57 5.07 -24.21
C ARG A 308 9.27 4.96 -22.71
N ALA A 309 9.55 3.79 -22.12
CA ALA A 309 9.57 3.65 -20.67
C ALA A 309 10.67 4.54 -20.05
N PRO A 310 10.42 5.21 -18.91
CA PRO A 310 11.44 6.00 -18.24
C PRO A 310 12.49 5.06 -17.62
N GLY A 311 13.77 5.46 -17.58
CA GLY A 311 14.87 4.58 -17.13
C GLY A 311 14.69 3.98 -15.73
N ILE A 312 13.98 4.68 -14.83
CA ILE A 312 13.59 4.15 -13.52
C ILE A 312 12.65 2.93 -13.60
N ALA A 313 11.71 2.90 -14.56
CA ALA A 313 10.85 1.74 -14.80
C ALA A 313 11.64 0.56 -15.38
N LYS A 314 12.55 0.84 -16.33
CA LYS A 314 13.41 -0.20 -16.92
C LYS A 314 14.29 -0.86 -15.87
N ALA A 315 14.96 -0.07 -15.04
CA ALA A 315 15.81 -0.56 -13.96
C ALA A 315 15.01 -1.35 -12.90
N TYR A 316 13.80 -0.90 -12.59
CA TYR A 316 12.95 -1.49 -11.55
C TYR A 316 12.36 -2.85 -11.96
N TRP A 317 11.72 -2.95 -13.13
CA TRP A 317 11.14 -4.21 -13.64
C TRP A 317 12.08 -4.99 -14.59
N LYS A 318 13.37 -4.60 -14.69
CA LYS A 318 14.40 -5.21 -15.56
C LYS A 318 13.96 -5.33 -17.04
N LEU A 319 13.28 -4.30 -17.54
CA LEU A 319 12.78 -4.23 -18.92
C LEU A 319 13.94 -4.03 -19.92
N SER A 320 13.70 -4.37 -21.19
CA SER A 320 14.62 -4.07 -22.30
C SER A 320 14.88 -2.56 -22.46
N GLU A 321 16.02 -2.20 -23.06
CA GLU A 321 16.36 -0.82 -23.39
C GLU A 321 15.47 -0.19 -24.47
N ASP A 322 14.74 -0.98 -25.25
CA ASP A 322 13.73 -0.49 -26.18
C ASP A 322 12.30 -0.47 -25.59
N ALA A 323 12.12 -0.86 -24.32
CA ALA A 323 10.80 -0.91 -23.68
C ALA A 323 10.03 0.42 -23.77
N MET A 324 8.72 0.28 -24.03
CA MET A 324 7.78 1.37 -24.25
C MET A 324 6.99 1.65 -22.96
N TRP A 325 6.32 2.81 -22.90
CA TRP A 325 5.50 3.18 -21.74
C TRP A 325 4.37 2.18 -21.45
N ILE A 326 3.86 1.51 -22.49
CA ILE A 326 2.89 0.43 -22.35
C ILE A 326 3.44 -0.78 -21.59
N ASP A 327 4.73 -1.09 -21.70
CA ASP A 327 5.33 -2.23 -21.01
C ASP A 327 5.50 -1.94 -19.51
N ALA A 328 5.83 -0.69 -19.16
CA ALA A 328 5.74 -0.22 -17.79
C ALA A 328 4.31 -0.29 -17.23
N LEU A 329 3.30 0.15 -18.00
CA LEU A 329 1.88 0.06 -17.60
C LEU A 329 1.40 -1.39 -17.39
N LYS A 330 1.90 -2.34 -18.19
CA LYS A 330 1.67 -3.78 -18.01
C LYS A 330 2.26 -4.32 -16.71
N CYS A 331 3.49 -3.92 -16.37
CA CYS A 331 4.13 -4.32 -15.10
C CYS A 331 3.40 -3.70 -13.90
N MET A 332 3.01 -2.42 -13.97
CA MET A 332 2.17 -1.78 -12.95
C MET A 332 0.87 -2.58 -12.75
N PHE A 333 0.14 -2.88 -13.82
CA PHE A 333 -1.06 -3.73 -13.76
C PHE A 333 -0.84 -5.09 -13.08
N ALA A 334 0.31 -5.72 -13.30
CA ALA A 334 0.62 -7.02 -12.71
C ALA A 334 0.94 -6.89 -11.21
N ASP A 335 1.64 -5.84 -10.78
CA ASP A 335 1.83 -5.48 -9.38
C ASP A 335 0.46 -5.26 -8.68
N GLU A 336 -0.45 -4.47 -9.27
CA GLU A 336 -1.82 -4.27 -8.75
C GLU A 336 -2.58 -5.57 -8.56
N SER A 337 -2.47 -6.48 -9.52
CA SER A 337 -3.12 -7.79 -9.44
C SER A 337 -2.57 -8.65 -8.29
N ASN A 338 -1.28 -8.48 -7.98
CA ASN A 338 -0.63 -9.13 -6.85
C ASN A 338 -1.08 -8.51 -5.52
N HIS A 339 -1.11 -7.17 -5.42
CA HIS A 339 -1.59 -6.45 -4.23
C HIS A 339 -3.06 -6.77 -3.94
N ARG A 340 -3.92 -6.85 -4.97
CA ARG A 340 -5.31 -7.32 -4.90
C ARG A 340 -5.40 -8.70 -4.25
N ASP A 341 -4.63 -9.66 -4.76
CA ASP A 341 -4.72 -11.07 -4.35
C ASP A 341 -4.13 -11.28 -2.94
N VAL A 342 -3.04 -10.57 -2.61
CA VAL A 342 -2.45 -10.53 -1.26
C VAL A 342 -3.44 -9.94 -0.26
N ASN A 343 -3.98 -8.75 -0.51
CA ASN A 343 -4.89 -8.08 0.42
C ASN A 343 -6.22 -8.82 0.57
N HIS A 344 -6.79 -9.40 -0.49
CA HIS A 344 -7.99 -10.24 -0.35
C HIS A 344 -7.75 -11.53 0.43
N THR A 345 -6.53 -12.06 0.40
CA THR A 345 -6.09 -13.21 1.19
C THR A 345 -5.93 -12.80 2.67
N PHE A 346 -5.17 -11.74 2.95
CA PHE A 346 -4.99 -11.19 4.30
C PHE A 346 -6.30 -10.76 4.96
N ALA A 347 -7.27 -10.26 4.20
CA ALA A 347 -8.62 -9.95 4.65
C ALA A 347 -9.46 -11.18 5.08
N THR A 348 -8.97 -12.39 4.83
CA THR A 348 -9.64 -13.67 5.12
C THR A 348 -8.88 -14.51 6.16
N MET A 349 -7.61 -14.18 6.43
CA MET A 349 -6.74 -14.86 7.38
C MET A 349 -6.91 -14.33 8.81
N ASN A 350 -6.55 -15.14 9.80
CA ASN A 350 -6.36 -14.69 11.18
C ASN A 350 -5.06 -13.87 11.29
N SER A 351 -4.97 -13.00 12.29
CA SER A 351 -3.82 -12.08 12.45
C SER A 351 -2.47 -12.77 12.68
N ASP A 352 -2.48 -14.01 13.18
CA ASP A 352 -1.29 -14.82 13.49
C ASP A 352 -1.10 -16.01 12.54
N ASP A 353 -1.94 -16.15 11.50
CA ASP A 353 -1.71 -17.15 10.46
C ASP A 353 -0.41 -16.83 9.68
N PRO A 354 0.39 -17.85 9.29
CA PRO A 354 1.61 -17.61 8.54
C PRO A 354 1.32 -17.05 7.15
N ASN A 355 2.04 -16.00 6.75
CA ASN A 355 1.88 -15.39 5.44
C ASN A 355 2.24 -16.40 4.32
N PRO A 356 1.29 -16.79 3.44
CA PRO A 356 1.54 -17.79 2.40
C PRO A 356 2.52 -17.28 1.32
N PHE A 357 2.63 -15.96 1.14
CA PHE A 357 3.43 -15.34 0.08
C PHE A 357 4.94 -15.30 0.40
N VAL A 358 5.37 -15.58 1.64
CA VAL A 358 6.80 -15.59 2.04
C VAL A 358 7.65 -16.49 1.14
N SER A 359 7.10 -17.59 0.64
CA SER A 359 7.80 -18.49 -0.28
C SER A 359 8.02 -17.90 -1.68
N LYS A 360 7.11 -17.02 -2.13
CA LYS A 360 7.24 -16.24 -3.38
C LYS A 360 8.31 -15.16 -3.21
N HIS A 361 8.19 -14.27 -2.22
CA HIS A 361 9.15 -13.19 -1.96
C HIS A 361 10.60 -13.68 -1.84
N ARG A 362 10.84 -14.84 -1.21
CA ARG A 362 12.17 -15.47 -1.14
C ARG A 362 12.73 -15.91 -2.48
N LYS A 363 11.88 -16.40 -3.40
CA LYS A 363 12.29 -16.76 -4.76
C LYS A 363 12.62 -15.50 -5.55
N ASP A 364 11.78 -14.47 -5.43
CA ASP A 364 11.92 -13.21 -6.14
C ASP A 364 13.20 -12.48 -5.73
N ALA A 365 13.47 -12.34 -4.42
CA ALA A 365 14.73 -11.81 -3.89
C ALA A 365 15.96 -12.61 -4.36
N ALA A 366 15.85 -13.95 -4.46
CA ALA A 366 16.93 -14.79 -4.97
C ALA A 366 17.13 -14.68 -6.49
N VAL A 367 16.08 -14.35 -7.26
CA VAL A 367 16.19 -14.01 -8.69
C VAL A 367 16.86 -12.65 -8.83
N ALA A 368 16.38 -11.63 -8.12
CA ALA A 368 16.94 -10.29 -8.12
C ALA A 368 18.45 -10.29 -7.84
N TRP A 369 18.87 -10.92 -6.74
CA TRP A 369 20.27 -11.03 -6.36
C TRP A 369 21.12 -11.74 -7.43
N ARG A 370 20.58 -12.75 -8.14
CA ARG A 370 21.28 -13.41 -9.25
C ARG A 370 21.45 -12.49 -10.46
N LEU A 371 20.45 -11.67 -10.79
CA LEU A 371 20.54 -10.72 -11.90
C LEU A 371 21.56 -9.63 -11.60
N ASP A 372 21.50 -9.03 -10.40
CA ASP A 372 22.43 -7.97 -9.99
C ASP A 372 23.88 -8.48 -9.89
N SER A 373 24.10 -9.67 -9.31
CA SER A 373 25.45 -10.28 -9.24
C SER A 373 26.02 -10.72 -10.60
N GLN A 374 25.17 -10.91 -11.61
CA GLN A 374 25.60 -11.19 -12.99
C GLN A 374 25.71 -9.93 -13.86
N GLY A 375 25.39 -8.74 -13.32
CA GLY A 375 25.34 -7.50 -14.08
C GLY A 375 24.19 -7.46 -15.10
N LEU A 376 23.20 -8.34 -15.00
CA LEU A 376 22.06 -8.42 -15.91
C LEU A 376 21.05 -7.33 -15.52
N SER A 377 21.13 -6.19 -16.22
CA SER A 377 20.32 -5.00 -15.95
C SER A 377 19.13 -4.80 -16.87
N ALA A 378 19.03 -5.55 -17.97
CA ALA A 378 17.97 -5.42 -18.99
C ALA A 378 17.58 -6.77 -19.60
N ASP A 379 16.41 -6.82 -20.24
CA ASP A 379 15.87 -7.92 -21.07
C ASP A 379 15.53 -9.24 -20.32
N VAL A 380 15.00 -9.09 -19.09
CA VAL A 380 14.44 -10.20 -18.29
C VAL A 380 12.95 -9.99 -17.99
N GLY A 381 12.49 -8.74 -17.88
CA GLY A 381 11.07 -8.40 -17.73
C GLY A 381 10.40 -8.03 -19.05
N CYS A 382 9.18 -8.53 -19.26
CA CYS A 382 8.30 -8.27 -20.41
C CYS A 382 8.81 -8.67 -21.83
N HIS A 383 10.12 -8.81 -22.04
CA HIS A 383 10.74 -9.34 -23.26
C HIS A 383 11.67 -10.52 -22.94
N LYS A 384 11.84 -11.43 -23.92
CA LYS A 384 12.66 -12.64 -23.80
C LYS A 384 14.04 -12.39 -24.39
N THR A 385 15.09 -12.54 -23.58
CA THR A 385 15.88 -13.80 -23.57
C THR A 385 16.88 -13.89 -22.41
N LEU A 386 16.69 -14.88 -21.51
CA LEU A 386 17.82 -15.50 -20.81
C LEU A 386 18.50 -16.54 -21.70
N GLU A 387 19.24 -16.09 -22.72
CA GLU A 387 20.28 -16.93 -23.32
C GLU A 387 21.43 -17.06 -22.32
N VAL A 388 21.30 -18.06 -21.44
CA VAL A 388 22.41 -18.51 -20.59
C VAL A 388 23.49 -19.08 -21.51
N LYS A 389 24.46 -18.24 -21.90
CA LYS A 389 25.73 -18.72 -22.45
C LYS A 389 26.37 -19.64 -21.42
N LYS A 390 26.23 -20.96 -21.63
CA LYS A 390 27.11 -21.93 -21.02
C LYS A 390 28.54 -21.51 -21.37
N LYS A 391 29.37 -21.33 -20.34
CA LYS A 391 30.82 -21.40 -20.54
C LYS A 391 31.11 -22.85 -20.91
N GLU A 392 31.64 -23.04 -22.11
CA GLU A 392 32.32 -24.27 -22.53
C GLU A 392 33.65 -24.42 -21.77
#